data_AF-A0A6B3TNA7-F1
#
_entry.id   AF-A0A6B3TNA7-F1
#
_cell.length_a   1.000
_cell.length_b   1.000
_cell.length_c   1.000
_cell.angle_alpha   90.00
_cell.angle_beta   90.00
_cell.angle_gamma   90.00
#
_symmetry.space_group_name_H-M   'P 1'
#
loop_
_entity.id
_entity.type
_entity.pdbx_description
1 polymer ?
#
loop_
_entity_poly.entity_id
_entity_poly.type
_entity_poly.pdbx_seq_one_letter_code
_entity_poly.pdbx_strand_id
1 'polypeptide(L)'
;MVLGLFVILIPVLLIIFVINFALKSNEKGGESVFRHLYIYLVLFATLMMVIGGGISIFMAAADLVSPPSYYQSYEEYKMMKQSEVTKEENEKALTEEELRASYEQAVKDEQNRTKVQAKNQIIKSLGFIVIPLPVFLYFNKLRKKHGEV
;
A
#
# COMPACT_ATOMS: atom_id res chain seq x y z
N MET A 1 17.00 9.38 5.76
CA MET A 1 17.66 8.81 6.96
C MET A 1 16.79 7.81 7.72
N VAL A 2 15.54 8.15 8.07
CA VAL A 2 14.65 7.28 8.89
C VAL A 2 14.36 5.91 8.23
N LEU A 3 14.12 5.86 6.91
CA LEU A 3 13.90 4.60 6.18
C LEU A 3 15.11 3.65 6.21
N GLY A 4 16.33 4.18 6.15
CA GLY A 4 17.56 3.35 6.24
C GLY A 4 17.78 2.77 7.64
N LEU A 5 17.34 3.49 8.69
CA LEU A 5 17.37 3.01 10.06
C LEU A 5 16.47 1.78 10.25
N PHE A 6 15.25 1.78 9.70
CA PHE A 6 14.34 0.62 9.77
C PHE A 6 14.87 -0.60 9.02
N VAL A 7 15.53 -0.41 7.88
CA VAL A 7 16.14 -1.50 7.10
C VAL A 7 17.25 -2.21 7.87
N ILE A 8 17.94 -1.52 8.79
CA ILE A 8 19.01 -2.09 9.62
C ILE A 8 18.48 -2.60 10.97
N LEU A 9 17.54 -1.87 11.59
CA LEU A 9 17.00 -2.22 12.91
C LEU A 9 16.18 -3.52 12.90
N ILE A 10 15.35 -3.73 11.88
CA ILE A 10 14.48 -4.91 11.80
C ILE A 10 15.29 -6.22 11.73
N PRO A 11 16.29 -6.38 10.83
CA PRO A 11 17.10 -7.59 10.81
C PRO A 11 17.97 -7.76 12.06
N VAL A 12 18.49 -6.69 12.65
CA VAL A 12 19.26 -6.77 13.90
C VAL A 12 18.39 -7.26 15.06
N LEU A 13 17.15 -6.76 15.20
CA LEU A 13 16.21 -7.23 16.20
C LEU A 13 15.79 -8.69 15.97
N LEU A 14 15.61 -9.10 14.71
CA LEU A 14 15.34 -10.50 14.37
C LEU A 14 16.52 -11.41 14.72
N ILE A 15 17.76 -10.97 14.47
CA ILE A 15 18.97 -11.74 14.82
C ILE A 15 19.09 -11.88 16.34
N ILE A 16 18.91 -10.79 17.10
CA ILE A 16 18.94 -10.83 18.58
C ILE A 16 17.83 -11.75 19.11
N PHE A 17 16.65 -11.71 18.51
CA PHE A 17 15.53 -12.57 18.87
C PHE A 17 15.86 -14.05 18.61
N VAL A 18 16.39 -14.39 17.43
CA VAL A 18 16.79 -15.75 17.06
C VAL A 18 17.91 -16.27 17.96
N ILE A 19 18.91 -15.44 18.30
CA ILE A 19 20.02 -15.81 19.19
C ILE A 19 19.50 -16.12 20.60
N ASN A 20 18.71 -15.22 21.19
CA ASN A 20 18.12 -15.43 22.51
C ASN A 20 17.21 -16.67 22.53
N PHE A 21 16.51 -16.94 21.43
CA PHE A 21 15.64 -18.10 21.29
C PHE A 21 16.42 -19.42 21.18
N ALA A 22 17.50 -19.44 20.39
CA ALA A 22 18.36 -20.60 20.23
C ALA A 22 19.06 -20.99 21.55
N LEU A 23 19.49 -20.00 22.35
CA LEU A 23 20.09 -20.23 23.65
C LEU A 23 19.12 -20.85 24.67
N LYS A 24 17.83 -20.48 24.59
CA LYS A 24 16.78 -20.98 25.50
C LYS A 24 16.20 -22.36 25.10
N SER A 25 16.49 -22.83 23.89
CA SER A 25 15.97 -24.08 23.31
C SER A 25 16.54 -25.37 23.94
N ASN A 26 17.63 -25.32 24.69
CA ASN A 26 18.29 -26.51 25.24
C ASN A 26 17.61 -27.10 26.48
N GLU A 27 16.54 -26.49 26.99
CA GLU A 27 15.73 -27.04 28.08
C GLU A 27 14.54 -27.86 27.53
N LYS A 28 14.16 -28.93 28.23
CA LYS A 28 13.20 -30.00 27.81
C LYS A 28 11.76 -29.55 27.47
N GLY A 29 11.50 -28.27 27.23
CA GLY A 29 10.26 -27.70 26.69
C GLY A 29 10.39 -27.08 25.28
N GLY A 30 11.56 -27.22 24.63
CA GLY A 30 11.88 -26.54 23.37
C GLY A 30 10.83 -26.69 22.27
N GLU A 31 10.32 -27.91 22.00
CA GLU A 31 9.35 -28.13 20.92
C GLU A 31 8.04 -27.34 21.12
N SER A 32 7.54 -27.28 22.36
CA SER A 32 6.35 -26.48 22.69
C SER A 32 6.63 -24.99 22.46
N VAL A 33 7.80 -24.51 22.87
CA VAL A 33 8.19 -23.10 22.71
C VAL A 33 8.37 -22.74 21.22
N PHE A 34 8.98 -23.61 20.40
CA PHE A 34 9.09 -23.42 18.95
C PHE A 34 7.71 -23.36 18.28
N ARG A 35 6.81 -24.26 18.65
CA ARG A 35 5.45 -24.30 18.09
C ARG A 35 4.69 -23.01 18.42
N HIS A 36 4.76 -22.56 19.67
CA HIS A 36 4.16 -21.29 20.07
C HIS A 36 4.75 -20.12 19.30
N LEU A 37 6.08 -20.04 19.19
CA LEU A 37 6.74 -18.99 18.42
C LEU A 37 6.26 -18.98 16.97
N TYR A 38 6.24 -20.14 16.31
CA TYR A 38 5.78 -20.26 14.93
C TYR A 38 4.34 -19.78 14.76
N ILE A 39 3.42 -20.22 15.64
CA ILE A 39 2.02 -19.78 15.62
C ILE A 39 1.93 -18.25 15.77
N TYR A 40 2.66 -17.66 16.71
CA TYR A 40 2.66 -16.20 16.90
C TYR A 40 3.26 -15.44 15.72
N LEU A 41 4.33 -15.94 15.09
CA LEU A 41 4.92 -15.33 13.90
C LEU A 41 3.94 -15.33 12.71
N VAL A 42 3.26 -16.46 12.48
CA VAL A 42 2.25 -16.54 11.41
C VAL A 42 1.08 -15.59 11.71
N LEU A 43 0.57 -15.60 12.94
CA LEU A 43 -0.49 -14.68 13.35
C LEU A 43 -0.07 -13.21 13.20
N PHE A 44 1.16 -12.87 13.58
CA PHE A 44 1.72 -11.54 13.39
C PHE A 44 1.81 -11.14 11.92
N ALA A 45 2.30 -12.03 11.05
CA ALA A 45 2.36 -11.79 9.61
C ALA A 45 0.96 -11.55 9.02
N THR A 46 -0.03 -12.37 9.40
CA THR A 46 -1.41 -12.18 8.96
C THR A 46 -2.02 -10.88 9.47
N LEU A 47 -1.71 -10.48 10.71
CA LEU A 47 -2.15 -9.21 11.27
C LEU A 47 -1.58 -8.02 10.49
N MET A 48 -0.28 -8.03 10.18
CA MET A 48 0.37 -6.99 9.39
C MET A 48 -0.23 -6.88 7.97
N MET A 49 -0.56 -8.03 7.36
CA MET A 49 -1.22 -8.06 6.06
C MET A 49 -2.61 -7.43 6.09
N VAL A 50 -3.42 -7.73 7.11
CA VAL A 50 -4.76 -7.15 7.30
C VAL A 50 -4.69 -5.65 7.57
N ILE A 51 -3.74 -5.20 8.41
CA ILE A 51 -3.54 -3.76 8.68
C ILE A 51 -3.16 -3.02 7.39
N GLY A 52 -2.23 -3.57 6.60
CA GLY A 52 -1.84 -2.99 5.32
C GLY A 52 -3.01 -2.91 4.33
N GLY A 53 -3.81 -3.97 4.24
CA GLY A 53 -5.04 -3.97 3.44
C GLY A 53 -6.05 -2.92 3.91
N GLY A 54 -6.28 -2.81 5.23
CA GLY A 54 -7.22 -1.85 5.80
C GLY A 54 -6.85 -0.39 5.52
N ILE A 55 -5.59 -0.01 5.75
CA ILE A 55 -5.10 1.35 5.46
C ILE A 55 -5.24 1.67 3.97
N SER A 56 -4.91 0.70 3.10
CA SER A 56 -4.98 0.87 1.65
C SER A 56 -6.42 1.01 1.12
N ILE A 57 -7.39 0.30 1.72
CA ILE A 57 -8.82 0.51 1.41
C ILE A 57 -9.26 1.92 1.81
N PHE A 58 -8.87 2.38 3.00
CA PHE A 58 -9.26 3.71 3.47
C PHE A 58 -8.71 4.82 2.58
N MET A 59 -7.42 4.74 2.20
CA MET A 59 -6.80 5.67 1.26
C MET A 59 -7.52 5.68 -0.09
N ALA A 60 -7.74 4.50 -0.67
CA ALA A 60 -8.42 4.41 -1.96
C ALA A 60 -9.88 4.89 -1.89
N ALA A 61 -10.58 4.68 -0.77
CA ALA A 61 -11.92 5.23 -0.56
C ALA A 61 -11.90 6.76 -0.50
N ALA A 62 -10.89 7.35 0.15
CA ALA A 62 -10.70 8.79 0.17
C ALA A 62 -10.44 9.34 -1.24
N ASP A 63 -9.56 8.71 -2.01
CA ASP A 63 -9.27 9.12 -3.40
C ASP A 63 -10.47 8.97 -4.34
N LEU A 64 -11.39 8.05 -4.03
CA LEU A 64 -12.63 7.86 -4.79
C LEU A 64 -13.65 8.99 -4.52
N VAL A 65 -13.76 9.42 -3.26
CA VAL A 65 -14.72 10.45 -2.83
C VAL A 65 -14.18 11.86 -3.09
N SER A 66 -12.89 12.07 -2.84
CA SER A 66 -12.21 13.35 -2.98
C SER A 66 -10.88 13.14 -3.73
N PRO A 67 -10.92 12.98 -5.06
CA PRO A 67 -9.71 12.86 -5.86
C PRO A 67 -8.80 14.09 -5.63
N PRO A 68 -7.48 13.92 -5.58
CA PRO A 68 -6.54 15.02 -5.50
C PRO A 68 -6.73 16.00 -6.67
N SER A 69 -6.42 17.28 -6.42
CA SER A 69 -6.51 18.32 -7.45
C SER A 69 -5.54 18.05 -8.59
N TYR A 70 -5.93 18.43 -9.81
CA TYR A 70 -5.02 18.41 -10.97
C TYR A 70 -3.80 19.28 -10.68
N TYR A 71 -2.61 18.75 -10.95
CA TYR A 71 -1.33 19.32 -10.49
C TYR A 71 -0.91 20.59 -11.23
N GLN A 72 -1.47 20.83 -12.42
CA GLN A 72 -1.09 21.93 -13.30
C GLN A 72 -2.20 22.98 -13.34
N SER A 73 -1.84 24.25 -13.19
CA SER A 73 -2.77 25.35 -13.40
C SER A 73 -3.09 25.53 -14.89
N TYR A 74 -4.20 26.21 -15.21
CA TYR A 74 -4.53 26.53 -16.60
C TYR A 74 -3.42 27.33 -17.29
N GLU A 75 -2.80 28.28 -16.58
CA GLU A 75 -1.71 29.10 -17.12
C GLU A 75 -0.47 28.27 -17.46
N GLU A 76 -0.10 27.34 -16.59
CA GLU A 76 1.01 26.41 -16.88
C GLU A 76 0.68 25.48 -18.04
N TYR A 77 -0.57 25.01 -18.14
CA TYR A 77 -1.04 24.19 -19.26
C TYR A 77 -0.95 24.94 -20.58
N LYS A 78 -1.36 26.21 -20.57
CA LYS A 78 -1.31 27.11 -21.70
C LYS A 78 0.10 27.41 -22.16
N MET A 79 0.99 27.77 -21.23
CA MET A 79 2.39 28.01 -21.55
C MET A 79 3.06 26.76 -22.15
N MET A 80 2.77 25.58 -21.60
CA MET A 80 3.28 24.31 -22.12
C MET A 80 2.79 24.07 -23.56
N LYS A 81 1.48 24.15 -23.80
CA LYS A 81 0.89 23.91 -25.14
C LYS A 81 1.37 24.92 -26.19
N GLN A 82 1.49 26.20 -25.83
CA GLN A 82 2.03 27.22 -26.74
C GLN A 82 3.51 27.00 -27.06
N SER A 83 4.30 26.47 -26.11
CA SER A 83 5.69 26.12 -26.35
C SER A 83 5.89 24.87 -27.24
N GLU A 84 4.90 23.96 -27.26
CA GLU A 84 4.88 22.79 -28.16
C GLU A 84 4.55 23.23 -29.60
N VAL A 85 3.53 24.06 -29.78
CA VAL A 85 3.12 24.60 -31.10
C VAL A 85 4.22 25.44 -31.75
N THR A 86 5.07 26.12 -30.96
CA THR A 86 6.19 26.91 -31.50
C THR A 86 7.34 26.01 -32.04
N LYS A 87 7.41 24.74 -31.60
CA LYS A 87 8.45 23.78 -32.02
C LYS A 87 8.05 22.96 -33.25
N GLU A 88 6.75 22.77 -33.47
CA GLU A 88 6.21 22.12 -34.65
C GLU A 88 5.70 23.19 -35.62
N GLU A 89 6.55 23.59 -36.58
CA GLU A 89 6.21 24.48 -37.68
C GLU A 89 5.05 23.87 -38.51
N ASN A 90 3.78 24.07 -38.10
CA ASN A 90 2.54 24.13 -38.91
C ASN A 90 1.24 23.94 -38.11
N GLU A 91 1.24 23.76 -36.78
CA GLU A 91 -0.03 23.68 -36.05
C GLU A 91 -0.67 25.06 -35.87
N LYS A 92 -1.92 25.22 -36.33
CA LYS A 92 -2.75 26.39 -36.03
C LYS A 92 -2.77 26.57 -34.51
N ALA A 93 -2.34 27.74 -34.03
CA ALA A 93 -2.46 28.10 -32.63
C ALA A 93 -3.93 27.90 -32.18
N LEU A 94 -4.13 26.97 -31.24
CA LEU A 94 -5.45 26.70 -30.66
C LEU A 94 -6.06 28.00 -30.15
N THR A 95 -7.34 28.19 -30.41
CA THR A 95 -8.10 29.31 -29.83
C THR A 95 -8.18 29.16 -28.31
N GLU A 96 -8.41 30.26 -27.59
CA GLU A 96 -8.53 30.23 -26.13
C GLU A 96 -9.64 29.29 -25.65
N GLU A 97 -10.74 29.19 -26.42
CA GLU A 97 -11.85 28.28 -26.13
C GLU A 97 -11.44 26.81 -26.27
N GLU A 98 -10.74 26.46 -27.35
CA GLU A 98 -10.23 25.10 -27.57
C GLU A 98 -9.20 24.70 -26.51
N LEU A 99 -8.34 25.63 -26.11
CA LEU A 99 -7.32 25.41 -25.10
C LEU A 99 -7.92 25.15 -23.71
N ARG A 100 -8.96 25.92 -23.36
CA ARG A 100 -9.71 25.75 -22.11
C ARG A 100 -10.51 24.45 -22.11
N ALA A 101 -11.16 24.11 -23.21
CA ALA A 101 -11.86 22.83 -23.36
C ALA A 101 -10.90 21.64 -23.20
N SER A 102 -9.72 21.71 -23.81
CA SER A 102 -8.68 20.68 -23.69
C SER A 102 -8.16 20.56 -22.25
N TYR A 103 -7.95 21.68 -21.54
CA TYR A 103 -7.58 21.66 -20.13
C TYR A 103 -8.66 21.02 -19.25
N GLU A 104 -9.92 21.41 -19.42
CA GLU A 104 -11.03 20.83 -18.65
C GLU A 104 -11.18 19.32 -18.90
N GLN A 105 -10.94 18.89 -20.14
CA GLN A 105 -10.91 17.48 -20.49
C GLN A 105 -9.75 16.76 -19.80
N ALA A 106 -8.53 17.32 -19.82
CA ALA A 106 -7.38 16.75 -19.13
C ALA A 106 -7.62 16.60 -17.61
N VAL A 107 -8.22 17.62 -16.98
CA VAL A 107 -8.61 17.57 -15.55
C VAL A 107 -9.61 16.44 -15.30
N LYS A 108 -10.65 16.31 -16.14
CA LYS A 108 -11.65 15.24 -16.01
C LYS A 108 -11.04 13.86 -16.21
N ASP A 109 -10.17 13.70 -17.18
CA ASP A 109 -9.51 12.43 -17.49
C ASP A 109 -8.59 12.00 -16.34
N GLU A 110 -7.86 12.94 -15.73
CA GLU A 110 -7.03 12.66 -14.55
C GLU A 110 -7.88 12.24 -13.35
N GLN A 111 -8.97 12.96 -13.08
CA GLN A 111 -9.92 12.59 -12.01
C GLN A 111 -10.51 11.20 -12.24
N ASN A 112 -10.88 10.88 -13.49
CA ASN A 112 -11.40 9.58 -13.86
C ASN A 112 -10.35 8.47 -13.68
N ARG A 113 -9.11 8.73 -14.09
CA ARG A 113 -7.99 7.80 -13.91
C ARG A 113 -7.77 7.50 -12.43
N THR A 114 -7.75 8.52 -11.58
CA THR A 114 -7.57 8.36 -10.13
C THR A 114 -8.71 7.54 -9.52
N LYS A 115 -9.96 7.81 -9.91
CA LYS A 115 -11.12 7.02 -9.47
C LYS A 115 -11.03 5.54 -9.90
N VAL A 116 -10.56 5.26 -11.11
CA VAL A 116 -10.37 3.88 -11.60
C VAL A 116 -9.25 3.19 -10.82
N GLN A 117 -8.13 3.89 -10.58
CA GLN A 117 -7.03 3.37 -9.77
C GLN A 117 -7.47 3.08 -8.33
N ALA A 118 -8.23 3.98 -7.72
CA ALA A 118 -8.82 3.79 -6.39
C ALA A 118 -9.70 2.53 -6.33
N LYS A 119 -10.60 2.32 -7.30
CA LYS A 119 -11.41 1.09 -7.38
C LYS A 119 -10.54 -0.17 -7.46
N ASN A 120 -9.51 -0.16 -8.30
CA ASN A 120 -8.58 -1.28 -8.42
C ASN A 120 -7.81 -1.53 -7.12
N GLN A 121 -7.40 -0.46 -6.43
CA GLN A 121 -6.71 -0.56 -5.16
C GLN A 121 -7.61 -1.14 -4.06
N ILE A 122 -8.90 -0.77 -4.01
CA ILE A 122 -9.86 -1.38 -3.08
C ILE A 122 -9.92 -2.90 -3.28
N ILE A 123 -10.09 -3.35 -4.53
CA ILE A 123 -10.15 -4.78 -4.86
C ILE A 123 -8.87 -5.51 -4.46
N LYS A 124 -7.70 -4.95 -4.81
CA LYS A 124 -6.40 -5.53 -4.44
C LYS A 124 -6.23 -5.62 -2.92
N SER A 125 -6.61 -4.56 -2.22
CA SER A 125 -6.48 -4.47 -0.76
C SER A 125 -7.44 -5.41 -0.02
N LEU A 126 -8.61 -5.70 -0.59
CA LEU A 126 -9.47 -6.77 -0.09
C LEU A 126 -8.78 -8.14 -0.19
N GLY A 127 -7.99 -8.37 -1.24
CA GLY A 127 -7.13 -9.56 -1.34
C GLY A 127 -6.18 -9.70 -0.16
N PHE A 128 -5.55 -8.60 0.27
CA PHE A 128 -4.69 -8.55 1.47
C PHE A 128 -5.43 -8.85 2.79
N ILE A 129 -6.75 -8.80 2.83
CA ILE A 129 -7.54 -9.13 4.02
C ILE A 129 -8.10 -10.55 3.92
N VAL A 130 -8.65 -10.92 2.76
CA VAL A 130 -9.35 -12.18 2.55
C VAL A 130 -8.39 -13.37 2.49
N ILE A 131 -7.22 -13.22 1.86
CA ILE A 131 -6.22 -14.30 1.73
C ILE A 131 -5.64 -14.73 3.10
N PRO A 132 -5.20 -13.84 4.00
CA PRO A 132 -4.67 -14.25 5.29
C PRO A 132 -5.73 -14.71 6.28
N LEU A 133 -7.01 -14.38 6.07
CA LEU A 133 -8.09 -14.73 6.99
C LEU A 133 -8.20 -16.24 7.29
N PRO A 134 -8.24 -17.17 6.32
CA PRO A 134 -8.29 -18.60 6.61
C PRO A 134 -7.05 -19.09 7.38
N VAL A 135 -5.86 -18.56 7.06
CA VAL A 135 -4.62 -18.85 7.78
C VAL A 135 -4.72 -18.36 9.22
N PHE A 136 -5.17 -17.11 9.42
CA PHE A 136 -5.37 -16.54 10.74
C PHE A 136 -6.35 -17.37 11.57
N LEU A 137 -7.51 -17.74 11.02
CA LEU A 137 -8.51 -18.54 11.73
C LEU A 137 -7.95 -19.90 12.16
N TYR A 138 -7.22 -20.58 11.27
CA TYR A 138 -6.59 -21.86 11.56
C TYR A 138 -5.55 -21.74 12.68
N PHE A 139 -4.60 -20.81 12.56
CA PHE A 139 -3.54 -20.62 13.54
C PHE A 139 -4.05 -20.04 14.87
N ASN A 140 -5.10 -19.23 14.84
CA ASN A 140 -5.76 -18.71 16.05
C ASN A 140 -6.47 -19.84 16.81
N LYS A 141 -7.09 -20.79 16.10
CA LYS A 141 -7.66 -22.00 16.71
C LYS A 141 -6.58 -22.88 17.31
N LEU A 142 -5.46 -23.10 16.61
CA LEU A 142 -4.31 -23.83 17.14
C LEU A 142 -3.76 -23.18 18.42
N ARG A 143 -3.60 -21.85 18.42
CA ARG A 143 -3.18 -21.09 19.60
C ARG A 143 -4.10 -21.35 20.79
N LYS A 144 -5.42 -21.28 20.61
CA LYS A 144 -6.39 -21.51 21.69
C LYS A 144 -6.32 -22.93 22.24
N LYS A 145 -6.19 -23.93 21.37
CA LYS A 145 -6.10 -25.35 21.77
C LYS A 145 -4.84 -25.66 22.58
N HIS A 146 -3.77 -24.89 22.41
CA HIS A 146 -2.47 -25.09 23.07
C HIS A 146 -2.20 -24.10 24.21
N GLY A 147 -2.99 -23.03 24.33
CA GLY A 147 -2.92 -22.07 25.43
C GLY A 147 -3.78 -22.44 26.66
N GLU A 148 -4.52 -23.55 26.60
CA GLU A 148 -5.15 -24.20 27.76
C GLU A 148 -4.17 -25.21 28.36
N VAL A 149 -3.11 -24.72 29.01
CA VAL A 149 -2.32 -25.43 30.03
C VAL A 149 -1.89 -24.41 31.09
#